data_AF-A0A841ACM0-F1
#
_entry.id   AF-A0A841ACM0-F1
#
_cell.length_a   1.000
_cell.length_b   1.000
_cell.length_c   1.000
_cell.angle_alpha   90.00
_cell.angle_beta   90.00
_cell.angle_gamma   90.00
#
_symmetry.space_group_name_H-M   'P 1'
#
loop_
_entity.id
_entity.type
_entity.pdbx_description
1 polymer ?
#
loop_
_entity_poly.entity_id
_entity_poly.type
_entity_poly.pdbx_seq_one_letter_code
_entity_poly.pdbx_strand_id
1 'polypeptide(L)'
;MQYTGPESITPWIELYISYVAEDGRSYDEASVVLEDDFMDVGDLYDGGTAEGTMAFLIPEEAVGSGTFSVEGFLTSGTYFVAAV
;
A
#
# COMPACT_ATOMS: atom_id res chain seq x y z
N MET A 1 -5.99 -0.03 -6.53
CA MET A 1 -5.00 0.93 -7.06
C MET A 1 -5.02 0.98 -8.59
N GLN A 2 -4.56 2.09 -9.18
CA GLN A 2 -4.33 2.24 -10.62
C GLN A 2 -2.97 2.88 -10.89
N TYR A 3 -2.28 2.42 -11.93
CA TYR A 3 -1.02 2.98 -12.40
C TYR A 3 -1.18 3.72 -13.74
N THR A 4 -0.51 4.87 -13.87
CA THR A 4 -0.35 5.58 -15.14
C THR A 4 1.11 6.02 -15.29
N GLY A 5 1.76 5.57 -16.35
CA GLY A 5 3.18 5.85 -16.54
C GLY A 5 3.80 5.12 -17.73
N PRO A 6 5.05 5.48 -18.09
CA PRO A 6 5.67 5.01 -19.33
C PRO A 6 6.19 3.57 -19.28
N GLU A 7 6.30 2.96 -18.10
CA GLU A 7 6.87 1.62 -17.90
C GLU A 7 5.86 0.69 -17.22
N SER A 8 6.32 -0.40 -16.62
CA SER A 8 5.54 -1.19 -15.68
C SER A 8 6.06 -0.98 -14.26
N ILE A 9 5.22 -1.24 -13.28
CA ILE A 9 5.60 -1.24 -11.87
C ILE A 9 5.24 -2.57 -11.21
N THR A 10 6.01 -2.97 -10.20
CA THR A 10 5.56 -3.98 -9.24
C THR A 10 5.06 -3.23 -7.99
N PRO A 11 3.75 -3.20 -7.69
CA PRO A 11 3.17 -2.30 -6.69
C PRO A 11 3.84 -2.31 -5.32
N TRP A 12 4.13 -3.51 -4.79
CA TRP A 12 4.74 -3.68 -3.48
C TRP A 12 6.25 -3.34 -3.43
N ILE A 13 6.87 -3.12 -4.59
CA ILE A 13 8.24 -2.57 -4.68
C ILE A 13 8.18 -1.03 -4.76
N GLU A 14 7.15 -0.48 -5.41
CA GLU A 14 7.05 0.96 -5.67
C GLU A 14 6.38 1.76 -4.55
N LEU A 15 5.45 1.17 -3.82
CA LEU A 15 4.64 1.87 -2.82
C LEU A 15 5.05 1.49 -1.40
N TYR A 16 5.41 2.50 -0.61
CA TYR A 16 5.45 2.39 0.84
C TYR A 16 4.10 2.80 1.42
N ILE A 17 3.43 1.83 2.04
CA ILE A 17 2.15 2.03 2.70
C ILE A 17 2.35 1.75 4.19
N SER A 18 2.11 2.76 5.02
CA SER A 18 2.22 2.66 6.48
C SER A 18 0.97 3.21 7.15
N TYR A 19 0.60 2.65 8.29
CA TYR A 19 -0.42 3.23 9.16
C TYR A 19 0.21 4.22 10.13
N VAL A 20 -0.25 5.46 10.17
CA VAL A 20 0.23 6.51 11.07
C VAL A 20 -0.84 6.79 12.12
N ALA A 21 -0.57 6.42 13.38
CA ALA A 21 -1.46 6.64 14.50
C ALA A 21 -1.45 8.12 14.97
N GLU A 22 -2.46 8.52 15.74
CA GLU A 22 -2.59 9.90 16.25
C GLU A 22 -1.44 10.35 17.15
N ASP A 23 -0.74 9.40 17.78
CA ASP A 23 0.45 9.65 18.58
C ASP A 23 1.71 9.93 17.74
N GLY A 24 1.59 9.87 16.41
CA GLY A 24 2.64 10.13 15.44
C GLY A 24 3.54 8.94 15.14
N ARG A 25 3.25 7.74 15.69
CA ARG A 25 4.00 6.52 15.36
C ARG A 25 3.46 5.91 14.06
N SER A 26 4.38 5.49 13.20
CA SER A 26 4.06 4.70 12.01
C SER A 26 4.19 3.19 12.30
N TYR A 27 3.39 2.41 11.59
CA TYR A 27 3.37 0.97 11.60
C TYR A 27 3.37 0.46 10.17
N ASP A 28 4.28 -0.44 9.87
CA ASP A 28 4.37 -1.09 8.57
C ASP A 28 3.56 -2.39 8.56
N GLU A 29 3.43 -2.97 7.38
CA GLU A 29 2.74 -4.23 7.17
C GLU A 29 3.26 -5.35 8.09
N ALA A 30 2.34 -6.13 8.63
CA ALA A 30 2.63 -7.33 9.38
C ALA A 30 2.77 -8.53 8.42
N SER A 31 3.77 -9.37 8.67
CA SER A 31 3.96 -10.60 7.91
C SER A 31 2.99 -11.69 8.37
N VAL A 32 1.90 -11.87 7.62
CA VAL A 32 0.88 -12.91 7.82
C VAL A 32 0.40 -13.44 6.47
N VAL A 33 -0.27 -14.60 6.46
CA VAL A 33 -0.88 -15.15 5.24
C VAL A 33 -2.27 -14.54 5.06
N LEU A 34 -2.51 -13.92 3.91
CA LEU A 34 -3.77 -13.27 3.55
C LEU A 34 -4.35 -13.88 2.27
N GLU A 35 -5.68 -13.85 2.16
CA GLU A 35 -6.32 -13.99 0.85
C GLU A 35 -6.12 -12.68 0.07
N ASP A 36 -5.84 -12.79 -1.23
CA ASP A 36 -5.55 -11.66 -2.12
C ASP A 36 -4.46 -10.73 -1.55
N ASP A 37 -3.36 -11.31 -1.07
CA ASP A 37 -2.23 -10.56 -0.49
C ASP A 37 -1.71 -9.49 -1.47
N PHE A 38 -1.50 -8.26 -1.00
CA PHE A 38 -0.95 -7.18 -1.81
C PHE A 38 0.42 -7.53 -2.40
N MET A 39 1.20 -8.36 -1.70
CA MET A 39 2.50 -8.85 -2.16
C MET A 39 2.39 -9.81 -3.36
N ASP A 40 1.22 -10.40 -3.60
CA ASP A 40 0.96 -11.27 -4.75
C ASP A 40 0.56 -10.49 -6.01
N VAL A 41 0.36 -9.17 -5.91
CA VAL A 41 0.07 -8.32 -7.06
C VAL A 41 1.30 -8.24 -7.97
N GLY A 42 1.16 -8.78 -9.18
CA GLY A 42 2.18 -8.71 -10.22
C GLY A 42 2.31 -7.33 -10.87
N ASP A 43 3.07 -7.28 -11.96
CA ASP A 43 3.35 -6.01 -12.61
C ASP A 43 2.10 -5.33 -13.20
N LEU A 44 1.99 -4.02 -12.97
CA LEU A 44 1.01 -3.16 -13.60
C LEU A 44 1.66 -2.34 -14.71
N TYR A 45 1.09 -2.44 -15.91
CA TYR A 45 1.40 -1.59 -17.05
C TYR A 45 0.47 -0.37 -17.08
N ASP A 46 0.72 0.58 -17.97
CA ASP A 46 -0.10 1.79 -18.12
C ASP A 46 -1.61 1.49 -18.18
N GLY A 47 -2.38 2.16 -17.32
CA GLY A 47 -3.82 1.97 -17.15
C GLY A 47 -4.23 0.74 -16.34
N GLY A 48 -3.27 -0.09 -15.91
CA GLY A 48 -3.51 -1.29 -15.11
C GLY A 48 -4.08 -0.98 -13.73
N THR A 49 -4.96 -1.87 -13.26
CA THR A 49 -5.60 -1.79 -11.94
C THR A 49 -5.43 -3.10 -11.18
N ALA A 50 -5.25 -3.01 -9.87
CA ALA A 50 -5.24 -4.16 -8.97
C ALA A 50 -5.87 -3.81 -7.62
N GLU A 51 -6.29 -4.85 -6.91
CA GLU A 51 -6.72 -4.81 -5.52
C GLU A 51 -5.86 -5.81 -4.74
N GLY A 52 -5.67 -5.56 -3.45
CA GLY A 52 -4.90 -6.43 -2.58
C GLY A 52 -5.18 -6.10 -1.11
N THR A 53 -4.97 -7.09 -0.25
CA THR A 53 -5.18 -7.01 1.20
C THR A 53 -3.84 -6.84 1.88
N MET A 54 -3.79 -5.95 2.88
CA MET A 54 -2.63 -5.75 3.75
C MET A 54 -3.07 -5.89 5.20
N ALA A 55 -2.21 -6.45 6.05
CA ALA A 55 -2.47 -6.56 7.48
C ALA A 55 -1.49 -5.68 8.27
N PHE A 56 -1.99 -5.06 9.34
CA PHE A 56 -1.17 -4.24 10.24
C PHE A 56 -1.34 -4.73 11.67
N LEU A 57 -0.22 -4.85 12.40
CA LEU A 57 -0.22 -5.13 13.83
C LEU A 57 0.03 -3.84 14.60
N ILE A 58 -1.04 -3.29 15.19
CA ILE A 58 -1.02 -1.99 15.88
C ILE A 58 -1.57 -2.14 17.31
N PRO A 59 -1.26 -1.20 18.22
CA PRO A 59 -1.92 -1.13 19.53
C PRO A 59 -3.43 -1.01 19.38
N GLU A 60 -4.18 -1.63 20.30
CA GLU A 60 -5.66 -1.66 20.25
C GLU A 60 -6.24 -0.24 20.29
N GLU A 61 -5.65 0.65 21.09
CA GLU A 61 -6.02 2.05 21.22
C GLU A 61 -5.78 2.87 19.93
N ALA A 62 -4.95 2.37 19.02
CA ALA A 62 -4.64 3.03 17.76
C ALA A 62 -5.55 2.56 16.62
N VAL A 63 -6.42 1.57 16.83
CA VAL A 63 -7.29 1.03 15.77
C VAL A 63 -8.34 2.06 15.35
N GLY A 64 -8.33 2.44 14.08
CA GLY A 64 -9.34 3.31 13.47
C GLY A 64 -9.19 4.82 13.74
N SER A 65 -8.18 5.25 14.49
CA SER A 65 -7.90 6.67 14.78
C SER A 65 -6.81 7.29 13.90
N GLY A 66 -5.99 6.47 13.25
CA GLY A 66 -4.90 6.89 12.39
C GLY A 66 -5.29 7.06 10.92
N THR A 67 -4.28 7.25 10.07
CA THR A 67 -4.42 7.36 8.61
C THR A 67 -3.39 6.48 7.93
N PHE A 68 -3.70 5.99 6.72
CA PHE A 68 -2.68 5.41 5.86
C PHE A 68 -1.87 6.51 5.16
N SER A 69 -0.55 6.42 5.26
CA SER A 69 0.39 7.13 4.39
C SER A 69 0.70 6.26 3.19
N VAL A 70 0.80 6.88 2.01
CA VAL A 70 1.17 6.21 0.76
C VAL A 70 2.23 7.04 0.09
N GLU A 71 3.42 6.46 -0.09
CA GLU A 71 4.58 7.13 -0.65
C GLU A 71 5.14 6.31 -1.82
N GLY A 72 5.42 6.96 -2.95
CA GLY A 72 6.12 6.35 -4.08
C GLY A 72 7.63 6.35 -3.86
N PHE A 73 8.32 5.29 -4.27
CA PHE A 73 9.74 5.11 -3.99
C PHE A 73 10.67 5.25 -5.20
N LEU A 74 10.58 4.35 -6.18
CA LEU A 74 11.63 4.19 -7.20
C LEU A 74 11.33 4.94 -8.50
N THR A 75 10.09 4.87 -8.98
CA THR A 75 9.71 5.40 -10.30
C THR A 75 8.91 6.70 -10.20
N SER A 76 8.99 7.52 -11.25
CA SER A 76 8.33 8.83 -11.34
C SER A 76 6.89 8.77 -11.90
N GLY A 77 6.20 7.64 -11.70
CA GLY A 77 4.83 7.42 -12.16
C GLY A 77 3.77 8.19 -11.36
N THR A 78 2.53 8.22 -11.87
CA THR A 78 1.36 8.65 -11.09
C THR A 78 0.61 7.43 -10.58
N TYR A 79 0.31 7.41 -9.28
CA TYR A 79 -0.38 6.33 -8.62
C TYR A 79 -1.70 6.85 -8.05
N PHE A 80 -2.78 6.11 -8.30
CA PHE A 80 -4.05 6.34 -7.62
C PHE A 80 -4.31 5.17 -6.68
N VAL A 81 -4.25 5.44 -5.38
CA VAL A 81 -4.47 4.45 -4.32
C VAL A 81 -5.70 4.87 -3.52
N ALA A 82 -6.59 3.92 -3.30
CA ALA A 82 -7.74 4.07 -2.43
C ALA A 82 -7.70 2.91 -1.42
N ALA A 83 -7.85 3.24 -0.15
CA ALA A 83 -8.14 2.27 0.91
C ALA A 83 -9.65 2.35 1.20
N VAL A 84 -10.29 1.19 1.33
CA VAL A 84 -11.73 1.03 1.62
C VAL A 84 -11.94 0.31 2.94
#